data_AF-A0A0M0JC72-F1
#
_entry.id   AF-A0A0M0JC72-F1
#
_cell.length_a   1.000
_cell.length_b   1.000
_cell.length_c   1.000
_cell.angle_alpha   90.00
_cell.angle_beta   90.00
_cell.angle_gamma   90.00
#
_symmetry.space_group_name_H-M   'P 1'
#
loop_
_entity.id
_entity.type
_entity.pdbx_description
1 polymer ?
#
loop_
_entity_poly.entity_id
_entity_poly.type
_entity_poly.pdbx_seq_one_letter_code
_entity_poly.pdbx_strand_id
1 'polypeptide(L)'
;MSTFSMNSALPNLLVTYAVCTVVLFFVVKVCNFYGANMDDHPPEDALLGTQPPVPDDIKRRMRLIMNNLENAPMDLALFWAAFISVLVQSSSGGKEEALALNVLLPIYTAGRLVYAVAYARGLQPLRTICFATSTSCTVAAAGVLLSSASKAYMMTT
;
A
#
# COMPACT_ATOMS: atom_id res chain seq x y z
N MET A 1 -8.63 -26.72 -15.96
CA MET A 1 -7.95 -25.40 -16.02
C MET A 1 -9.02 -24.40 -16.44
N SER A 2 -9.81 -23.93 -15.49
CA SER A 2 -11.02 -23.13 -15.76
C SER A 2 -10.62 -21.73 -16.22
N THR A 3 -11.08 -21.37 -17.41
CA THR A 3 -11.02 -20.03 -17.99
C THR A 3 -11.58 -19.02 -17.00
N PHE A 4 -10.69 -18.26 -16.36
CA PHE A 4 -11.03 -17.04 -15.63
C PHE A 4 -11.70 -16.10 -16.65
N SER A 5 -13.03 -16.02 -16.62
CA SER A 5 -13.81 -15.37 -17.67
C SER A 5 -13.45 -13.89 -17.74
N MET A 6 -12.73 -13.52 -18.80
CA MET A 6 -12.23 -12.16 -19.10
C MET A 6 -13.34 -11.10 -19.21
N ASN A 7 -14.63 -11.50 -19.23
CA ASN A 7 -15.77 -10.59 -19.20
C ASN A 7 -16.11 -10.04 -17.81
N SER A 8 -15.44 -10.49 -16.75
CA SER A 8 -15.69 -10.08 -15.35
C SER A 8 -14.60 -9.19 -14.75
N ALA A 9 -13.56 -8.82 -15.51
CA ALA A 9 -12.35 -8.20 -14.97
C ALA A 9 -12.59 -6.85 -14.26
N LEU A 10 -13.46 -6.00 -14.80
CA LEU A 10 -13.77 -4.67 -14.26
C LEU A 10 -14.63 -4.68 -12.99
N PRO A 11 -15.77 -5.41 -12.92
CA PRO A 11 -16.52 -5.52 -11.67
C PRO A 11 -15.68 -6.20 -10.58
N ASN A 12 -14.84 -7.18 -10.94
CA ASN A 12 -13.89 -7.77 -9.99
C ASN A 12 -12.84 -6.76 -9.54
N LEU A 13 -12.34 -5.89 -10.43
CA LEU A 13 -11.38 -4.83 -10.08
C LEU A 13 -11.95 -3.85 -9.05
N LEU A 14 -13.20 -3.43 -9.21
CA LEU A 14 -13.90 -2.58 -8.25
C LEU A 14 -13.96 -3.23 -6.86
N VAL A 15 -14.36 -4.49 -6.79
CA VAL A 15 -14.43 -5.24 -5.51
C VAL A 15 -13.03 -5.37 -4.91
N THR A 16 -12.03 -5.74 -5.70
CA THR A 16 -10.64 -5.85 -5.25
C THR A 16 -10.13 -4.53 -4.69
N TYR A 17 -10.38 -3.41 -5.37
CA TYR A 17 -9.99 -2.08 -4.90
C TYR A 17 -10.68 -1.70 -3.60
N ALA A 18 -11.99 -1.92 -3.50
CA ALA A 18 -12.75 -1.61 -2.30
C ALA A 18 -12.22 -2.41 -1.09
N VAL A 19 -12.06 -3.72 -1.23
CA VAL A 19 -11.56 -4.60 -0.16
C VAL A 19 -10.14 -4.23 0.23
N CYS A 20 -9.22 -4.11 -0.73
CA CYS A 20 -7.81 -3.84 -0.44
C CYS A 20 -7.59 -2.46 0.17
N THR A 21 -8.33 -1.44 -0.28
CA THR A 21 -8.26 -0.08 0.29
C THR A 21 -8.74 -0.07 1.74
N VAL A 22 -9.86 -0.72 2.03
CA VAL A 22 -10.39 -0.83 3.40
C VAL A 22 -9.42 -1.59 4.30
N VAL A 23 -8.85 -2.70 3.82
CA VAL A 23 -7.85 -3.46 4.57
C VAL A 23 -6.61 -2.61 4.86
N LEU A 24 -6.06 -1.93 3.85
CA LEU A 24 -4.90 -1.05 4.03
C LEU A 24 -5.18 0.10 5.00
N PHE A 25 -6.37 0.70 4.95
CA PHE A 25 -6.81 1.71 5.90
C PHE A 25 -6.75 1.18 7.33
N PHE A 26 -7.33 0.00 7.59
CA PHE A 26 -7.28 -0.61 8.91
C PHE A 26 -5.84 -0.98 9.33
N VAL A 27 -5.01 -1.48 8.42
CA VAL A 27 -3.60 -1.77 8.70
C VAL A 27 -2.85 -0.53 9.16
N VAL A 28 -2.97 0.57 8.43
CA VAL A 28 -2.33 1.85 8.79
C VAL A 28 -2.85 2.36 10.12
N LYS A 29 -4.18 2.30 10.36
CA LYS A 29 -4.76 2.74 11.64
C LYS A 29 -4.28 1.88 12.81
N VAL A 30 -4.28 0.55 12.68
CA VAL A 30 -3.78 -0.37 13.71
C VAL A 30 -2.29 -0.10 13.99
N CYS A 31 -1.48 0.16 12.96
CA CYS A 31 -0.07 0.49 13.17
C CYS A 31 0.10 1.84 13.90
N ASN A 32 -0.70 2.85 13.54
CA ASN A 32 -0.69 4.15 14.21
C ASN A 32 -1.08 4.03 15.69
N PHE A 33 -2.12 3.24 16.00
CA PHE A 33 -2.50 2.96 17.38
C PHE A 33 -1.41 2.19 18.13
N TYR A 34 -0.80 1.18 17.50
CA TYR A 34 0.22 0.34 18.13
C TYR A 34 1.51 1.09 18.49
N GLY A 35 1.92 2.06 17.67
CA GLY A 35 3.12 2.85 17.93
C GLY A 35 2.88 4.23 18.52
N ALA A 36 1.64 4.58 18.88
CA ALA A 36 1.38 5.75 19.70
C ALA A 36 2.07 5.56 21.06
N ASN A 37 2.94 6.50 21.42
CA ASN A 37 3.58 6.53 22.73
C ASN A 37 2.89 7.59 23.57
N MET A 38 2.17 7.17 24.61
CA MET A 38 1.50 8.08 25.55
C MET A 38 2.49 8.76 26.50
N ASP A 39 3.70 8.18 26.63
CA ASP A 39 4.78 8.69 27.48
C ASP A 39 5.76 9.59 26.68
N ASP A 40 5.47 9.86 25.39
CA ASP A 40 6.25 10.80 24.58
C ASP A 40 5.77 12.22 24.86
N HIS A 41 6.38 12.81 25.89
CA HIS A 41 6.11 14.17 26.30
C HIS A 41 6.84 15.18 25.40
N PRO A 42 6.17 16.27 25.00
CA PRO A 42 6.77 17.26 24.14
C PRO A 42 7.92 17.99 24.86
N PRO A 43 8.87 18.58 24.12
CA PRO A 43 10.14 19.08 24.68
C PRO A 43 9.98 20.21 25.70
N GLU A 44 8.83 20.88 25.74
CA GLU A 44 8.46 21.81 26.82
C GLU A 44 8.40 21.15 28.20
N ASP A 45 8.02 19.87 28.29
CA ASP A 45 8.00 19.10 29.55
C ASP A 45 9.42 18.71 29.98
N ALA A 46 10.40 18.74 29.05
CA ALA A 46 11.81 18.50 29.37
C ALA A 46 12.42 19.60 30.24
N LEU A 47 11.85 20.82 30.23
CA LEU A 47 12.23 21.90 31.14
C LEU A 47 11.94 21.56 32.62
N LEU A 48 11.07 20.58 32.88
CA LEU A 48 10.76 20.05 34.20
C LEU A 48 11.66 18.87 34.61
N GLY A 49 12.68 18.52 33.82
CA GLY A 49 13.77 17.62 34.22
C GLY A 49 13.49 16.12 34.10
N THR A 50 12.47 15.69 33.36
CA THR A 50 12.10 14.28 33.23
C THR A 50 12.08 13.82 31.77
N GLN A 51 13.24 13.41 31.24
CA GLN A 51 13.30 12.67 29.97
C GLN A 51 14.06 11.35 30.22
N PRO A 52 13.36 10.25 30.57
CA PRO A 52 13.99 8.94 30.59
C PRO A 52 14.38 8.53 29.15
N PRO A 53 15.44 7.72 28.97
CA PRO A 53 15.84 7.26 27.65
C PRO A 53 14.71 6.45 26.99
N VAL A 54 14.33 6.82 25.77
CA VAL A 54 13.28 6.12 25.02
C VAL A 54 13.68 4.66 24.80
N PRO A 55 12.90 3.68 25.29
CA PRO A 55 13.17 2.26 25.07
C PRO A 55 13.25 1.91 23.58
N ASP A 56 14.14 0.97 23.23
CA ASP A 56 14.38 0.60 21.83
C ASP A 56 13.15 -0.03 21.15
N ASP A 57 12.24 -0.61 21.93
CA ASP A 57 10.97 -1.13 21.45
C ASP A 57 10.06 -0.01 20.94
N ILE A 58 10.02 1.14 21.62
CA ILE A 58 9.24 2.31 21.20
C ILE A 58 9.82 2.87 19.91
N LYS A 59 11.16 3.00 19.83
CA LYS A 59 11.85 3.40 18.59
C LYS A 59 11.55 2.45 17.43
N ARG A 60 11.35 1.16 17.69
CA ARG A 60 10.95 0.18 16.67
C ARG A 60 9.52 0.45 16.18
N ARG A 61 8.57 0.65 17.08
CA ARG A 61 7.17 0.94 16.72
C ARG A 61 7.03 2.25 15.96
N MET A 62 7.75 3.28 16.38
CA MET A 62 7.79 4.58 15.67
C MET A 62 8.32 4.42 14.25
N ARG A 63 9.40 3.64 14.03
CA ARG A 63 9.91 3.38 12.68
C ARG A 63 8.91 2.62 11.80
N LEU A 64 8.11 1.72 12.37
CA LEU A 64 7.02 1.06 11.64
C LEU A 64 5.95 2.08 11.21
N ILE A 65 5.53 2.97 12.11
CA ILE A 65 4.56 4.03 11.80
C ILE A 65 5.09 4.93 10.69
N MET A 66 6.32 5.45 10.84
CA MET A 66 6.91 6.37 9.87
C MET A 66 7.03 5.71 8.49
N ASN A 67 7.48 4.46 8.42
CA ASN A 67 7.51 3.74 7.15
C ASN A 67 6.11 3.58 6.52
N ASN A 68 5.08 3.32 7.32
CA ASN A 68 3.71 3.24 6.82
C ASN A 68 3.18 4.60 6.35
N LEU A 69 3.45 5.68 7.08
CA LEU A 69 2.99 7.02 6.73
C LEU A 69 3.71 7.57 5.49
N GLU A 70 4.98 7.24 5.29
CA GLU A 70 5.74 7.68 4.12
C GLU A 70 5.33 6.93 2.85
N ASN A 71 5.15 5.61 2.92
CA ASN A 71 4.96 4.78 1.73
C ASN A 71 3.48 4.53 1.40
N ALA A 72 2.66 4.15 2.38
CA ALA A 72 1.29 3.67 2.10
C ALA A 72 0.38 4.71 1.43
N PRO A 73 0.37 6.01 1.82
CA PRO A 73 -0.44 7.01 1.15
C PRO A 73 -0.01 7.24 -0.30
N MET A 74 1.30 7.25 -0.56
CA MET A 74 1.85 7.48 -1.89
C MET A 74 1.57 6.28 -2.81
N ASP A 75 1.81 5.07 -2.32
CA ASP A 75 1.49 3.83 -3.03
C ASP A 75 -0.01 3.77 -3.36
N LEU A 76 -0.86 4.04 -2.37
CA LEU A 76 -2.32 3.98 -2.55
C LEU A 76 -2.80 5.03 -3.56
N ALA A 77 -2.25 6.25 -3.53
CA ALA A 77 -2.56 7.29 -4.51
C ALA A 77 -2.19 6.85 -5.94
N LEU A 78 -1.05 6.19 -6.11
CA LEU A 78 -0.62 5.65 -7.40
C LEU A 78 -1.55 4.54 -7.91
N PHE A 79 -1.93 3.59 -7.03
CA PHE A 79 -2.91 2.56 -7.37
C PHE A 79 -4.25 3.18 -7.78
N TRP A 80 -4.77 4.17 -7.03
CA TRP A 80 -5.98 4.89 -7.42
C TRP A 80 -5.87 5.59 -8.78
N ALA A 81 -4.73 6.22 -9.06
CA ALA A 81 -4.49 6.84 -10.36
C ALA A 81 -4.51 5.80 -11.50
N ALA A 82 -3.83 4.65 -11.31
CA ALA A 82 -3.84 3.54 -12.26
C ALA A 82 -5.26 3.00 -12.48
N PHE A 83 -6.03 2.83 -11.41
CA PHE A 83 -7.42 2.39 -11.46
C PHE A 83 -8.31 3.32 -12.28
N ILE A 84 -8.25 4.62 -12.00
CA ILE A 84 -9.03 5.62 -12.74
C ILE A 84 -8.65 5.60 -14.23
N SER A 85 -7.36 5.52 -14.55
CA SER A 85 -6.89 5.46 -15.93
C SER A 85 -7.44 4.24 -16.68
N VAL A 86 -7.49 3.07 -16.02
CA VAL A 86 -8.07 1.85 -16.58
C VAL A 86 -9.59 1.97 -16.77
N LEU A 87 -10.30 2.59 -15.82
CA LEU A 87 -11.74 2.84 -15.96
C LEU A 87 -12.07 3.73 -17.16
N VAL A 88 -11.27 4.77 -17.41
CA VAL A 88 -11.44 5.65 -18.58
C VAL A 88 -11.29 4.87 -19.90
N GLN A 89 -10.47 3.83 -19.92
CA GLN A 89 -10.24 2.95 -21.08
C GLN A 89 -11.12 1.70 -21.13
N SER A 90 -12.10 1.61 -20.24
CA SER A 90 -12.97 0.45 -20.13
C SER A 90 -13.73 0.15 -21.42
N SER A 91 -13.94 1.14 -22.30
CA SER A 91 -14.63 0.98 -23.59
C SER A 91 -13.73 0.49 -24.73
N SER A 92 -12.40 0.63 -24.61
CA SER A 92 -11.49 0.56 -25.76
C SER A 92 -10.35 -0.45 -25.66
N GLY A 93 -10.20 -1.17 -24.54
CA GLY A 93 -9.23 -2.28 -24.46
C GLY A 93 -8.50 -2.48 -23.13
N GLY A 94 -8.87 -1.78 -22.05
CA GLY A 94 -8.18 -1.83 -20.75
C GLY A 94 -8.28 -3.15 -19.94
N LYS A 95 -8.57 -4.29 -20.58
CA LYS A 95 -8.83 -5.56 -19.89
C LYS A 95 -7.56 -6.18 -19.29
N GLU A 96 -6.42 -6.05 -19.98
CA GLU A 96 -5.15 -6.63 -19.52
C GLU A 96 -4.61 -5.86 -18.31
N GLU A 97 -4.72 -4.53 -18.34
CA GLU A 97 -4.35 -3.63 -17.26
C GLU A 97 -5.24 -3.85 -16.03
N ALA A 98 -6.54 -4.06 -16.25
CA ALA A 98 -7.47 -4.41 -15.18
C ALA A 98 -7.11 -5.76 -14.52
N LEU A 99 -6.70 -6.76 -15.30
CA LEU A 99 -6.24 -8.04 -14.77
C LEU A 99 -4.93 -7.88 -13.98
N ALA A 100 -3.98 -7.09 -14.49
CA ALA A 100 -2.72 -6.82 -13.79
C ALA A 100 -2.98 -6.16 -12.42
N LEU A 101 -3.82 -5.12 -12.37
CA LEU A 101 -4.15 -4.44 -11.10
C LEU A 101 -4.91 -5.34 -10.12
N ASN A 102 -5.76 -6.25 -10.62
CA ASN A 102 -6.45 -7.24 -9.80
C ASN A 102 -5.50 -8.19 -9.06
N VAL A 103 -4.28 -8.38 -9.57
CA VAL A 103 -3.27 -9.24 -8.94
C VAL A 103 -2.28 -8.41 -8.10
N LEU A 104 -1.82 -7.29 -8.64
CA LEU A 104 -0.81 -6.45 -7.99
C LEU A 104 -1.30 -5.85 -6.67
N LEU A 105 -2.56 -5.38 -6.61
CA LEU A 105 -3.07 -4.72 -5.41
C LEU A 105 -3.22 -5.70 -4.23
N PRO A 106 -3.81 -6.91 -4.38
CA PRO A 106 -3.81 -7.90 -3.30
C PRO A 106 -2.43 -8.33 -2.83
N ILE A 107 -1.47 -8.52 -3.74
CA ILE A 107 -0.09 -8.87 -3.38
C ILE A 107 0.55 -7.74 -2.58
N TYR A 108 0.37 -6.49 -3.02
CA TYR A 108 0.81 -5.31 -2.30
C TYR A 108 0.22 -5.28 -0.88
N THR A 109 -1.11 -5.43 -0.76
CA THR A 109 -1.83 -5.40 0.53
C THR A 109 -1.37 -6.52 1.46
N ALA A 110 -1.23 -7.75 0.96
CA ALA A 110 -0.71 -8.88 1.72
C ALA A 110 0.74 -8.61 2.18
N GLY A 111 1.58 -8.06 1.29
CA GLY A 111 2.95 -7.66 1.60
C GLY A 111 3.02 -6.63 2.74
N ARG A 112 2.14 -5.61 2.73
CA ARG A 112 2.06 -4.61 3.82
C ARG A 112 1.56 -5.21 5.14
N LEU A 113 0.59 -6.12 5.09
CA LEU A 113 0.12 -6.86 6.27
C LEU A 113 1.24 -7.66 6.91
N VAL A 114 1.92 -8.49 6.12
CA VAL A 114 3.02 -9.34 6.60
C VAL A 114 4.20 -8.48 7.05
N TYR A 115 4.50 -7.38 6.34
CA TYR A 115 5.52 -6.42 6.75
C TYR A 115 5.23 -5.85 8.14
N ALA A 116 4.01 -5.39 8.40
CA ALA A 116 3.63 -4.83 9.70
C ALA A 116 3.78 -5.86 10.83
N VAL A 117 3.35 -7.10 10.61
CA VAL A 117 3.49 -8.20 11.58
C VAL A 117 4.96 -8.57 11.80
N ALA A 118 5.74 -8.72 10.73
CA ALA A 118 7.17 -9.05 10.80
C ALA A 118 7.95 -7.95 11.51
N TYR A 119 7.60 -6.67 11.29
CA TYR A 119 8.22 -5.54 11.97
C TYR A 119 7.89 -5.56 13.46
N ALA A 120 6.63 -5.78 13.83
CA ALA A 120 6.20 -5.84 15.23
C ALA A 120 6.89 -6.99 15.99
N ARG A 121 7.13 -8.13 15.33
CA ARG A 121 7.81 -9.30 15.91
C ARG A 121 9.33 -9.29 15.76
N GLY A 122 9.91 -8.29 15.10
CA GLY A 122 11.36 -8.22 14.87
C GLY A 122 11.91 -9.33 13.96
N LEU A 123 11.08 -9.89 13.07
CA LEU A 123 11.46 -11.00 12.20
C LEU A 123 12.28 -10.53 10.99
N GLN A 124 13.57 -10.80 11.01
CA GLN A 124 14.45 -10.75 9.83
C GLN A 124 14.60 -12.16 9.26
N PRO A 125 14.67 -12.35 7.92
CA PRO A 125 14.75 -11.36 6.84
C PRO A 125 13.38 -10.97 6.24
N LEU A 126 12.28 -11.53 6.75
CA LEU A 126 10.93 -11.37 6.18
C LEU A 126 10.52 -9.91 5.96
N ARG A 127 10.90 -9.01 6.89
CA ARG A 127 10.65 -7.57 6.75
C ARG A 127 11.18 -7.00 5.43
N THR A 128 12.42 -7.30 5.06
CA THR A 128 13.04 -6.74 3.86
C THR A 128 12.41 -7.31 2.59
N ILE A 129 12.12 -8.61 2.60
CA ILE A 129 11.48 -9.28 1.46
C ILE A 129 10.09 -8.70 1.22
N CYS A 130 9.25 -8.59 2.26
CA CYS A 130 7.90 -8.03 2.12
C CYS A 130 7.92 -6.58 1.66
N PHE A 131 8.87 -5.78 2.16
CA PHE A 131 9.05 -4.39 1.71
C PHE A 131 9.40 -4.34 0.22
N ALA A 132 10.43 -5.08 -0.20
CA ALA A 132 10.86 -5.11 -1.60
C ALA A 132 9.75 -5.61 -2.54
N THR A 133 9.00 -6.65 -2.13
CA THR A 133 7.87 -7.17 -2.90
C THR A 133 6.76 -6.13 -3.03
N SER A 134 6.33 -5.48 -1.94
CA SER A 134 5.33 -4.42 -2.00
C SER A 134 5.79 -3.26 -2.89
N THR A 135 7.03 -2.78 -2.73
CA THR A 135 7.57 -1.70 -3.57
C THR A 135 7.62 -2.09 -5.04
N SER A 136 7.99 -3.34 -5.37
CA SER A 136 7.97 -3.81 -6.76
C SER A 136 6.56 -3.83 -7.35
N CYS A 137 5.53 -4.11 -6.54
CA CYS A 137 4.13 -4.04 -6.98
C CYS A 137 3.72 -2.60 -7.28
N THR A 138 4.13 -1.63 -6.46
CA THR A 138 3.90 -0.20 -6.72
C THR A 138 4.55 0.22 -8.04
N VAL A 139 5.81 -0.16 -8.27
CA VAL A 139 6.52 0.16 -9.52
C VAL A 139 5.83 -0.47 -10.74
N ALA A 140 5.38 -1.73 -10.62
CA ALA A 140 4.61 -2.37 -11.67
C ALA A 140 3.28 -1.66 -11.95
N ALA A 141 2.58 -1.18 -10.90
CA ALA A 141 1.37 -0.39 -11.05
C ALA A 141 1.62 0.96 -11.73
N ALA A 142 2.78 1.59 -11.50
CA ALA A 142 3.20 2.77 -12.26
C ALA A 142 3.32 2.46 -13.76
N GLY A 143 3.91 1.30 -14.10
CA GLY A 143 4.00 0.83 -15.48
C GLY A 143 2.63 0.61 -16.12
N VAL A 144 1.67 0.04 -15.37
CA VAL A 144 0.28 -0.11 -15.83
C VAL A 144 -0.36 1.24 -16.09
N LEU A 145 -0.21 2.21 -15.18
CA LEU A 145 -0.72 3.58 -15.36
C LEU A 145 -0.15 4.25 -16.61
N LEU A 146 1.15 4.11 -16.87
CA LEU A 146 1.79 4.70 -18.06
C LEU A 146 1.31 4.04 -19.35
N SER A 147 1.19 2.71 -19.35
CA SER A 147 0.69 1.94 -20.49
C SER A 147 -0.75 2.32 -20.82
N SER A 148 -1.61 2.38 -19.79
CA SER A 148 -2.99 2.77 -19.93
C SER A 148 -3.08 4.23 -20.39
N ALA A 149 -2.36 5.17 -19.77
CA ALA A 149 -2.40 6.58 -20.19
C ALA A 149 -1.97 6.77 -21.67
N SER A 150 -0.96 6.02 -22.11
CA SER A 150 -0.46 6.09 -23.49
C SER A 150 -1.49 5.58 -24.50
N LYS A 151 -2.17 4.47 -24.19
CA LYS A 151 -3.26 3.92 -25.01
C LYS A 151 -4.44 4.90 -25.11
N ALA A 152 -4.81 5.53 -24.00
CA ALA A 152 -5.85 6.57 -23.99
C ALA A 152 -5.48 7.76 -24.89
N TYR A 153 -4.22 8.22 -24.84
CA TYR A 153 -3.76 9.34 -25.65
C TYR A 153 -3.80 9.03 -27.16
N MET A 154 -3.31 7.86 -27.57
CA MET A 154 -3.31 7.45 -28.98
C MET A 154 -4.70 7.35 -29.62
N MET A 155 -5.77 7.19 -28.82
CA MET A 155 -7.14 7.14 -29.35
C MET A 155 -7.75 8.52 -29.61
N THR A 156 -7.19 9.57 -29.00
CA THR A 156 -7.69 10.94 -29.14
C THR A 156 -7.05 11.71 -30.29
N THR A 157 -5.95 11.20 -30.84
CA THR A 157 -5.22 11.75 -32.00
C THR A 157 -5.57 10.98 -33.26
#